data_AF-A0ABD6BSQ2-F1
#
_entry.id   AF-A0ABD6BSQ2-F1
#
_cell.length_a   1.000
_cell.length_b   1.000
_cell.length_c   1.000
_cell.angle_alpha   90.00
_cell.angle_beta   90.00
_cell.angle_gamma   90.00
#
_symmetry.space_group_name_H-M   'P 1'
#
loop_
_entity.id
_entity.type
_entity.pdbx_description
1 polymer ?
#
loop_
_entity_poly.entity_id
_entity_poly.type
_entity_poly.pdbx_seq_one_letter_code
_entity_poly.pdbx_strand_id
1 'polypeptide(L)'
;HPDASSLGIVGAGVQAYTQLEAISEVRDIEEVVVSDLDDARVAAFIDAFEDRFDVREGSISEAGHCDVLSTVTPVRDPIVGPDDVGEHTHINGMGADAEGKHEIADEILQNAKLVIDDYAQCTHSGEINVPWSQGILDDDDIYGEIGEIIVGDKAGRTTEDGVTVFDSTGLAIQDVAAAHVVYEHAEAEGNGTSFDLLGLA
;
A
#
# COMPACT_ATOMS: atom_id res chain seq x y z
N HIS A 1 -11.51 5.14 -7.10
CA HIS A 1 -12.62 6.04 -7.45
C HIS A 1 -12.92 6.98 -6.27
N PRO A 2 -13.52 8.19 -6.41
CA PRO A 2 -13.94 9.01 -5.25
C PRO A 2 -14.98 8.29 -4.39
N ASP A 3 -15.88 7.53 -5.02
CA ASP A 3 -16.93 6.75 -4.37
C ASP A 3 -16.48 5.31 -4.05
N ALA A 4 -15.18 5.09 -3.82
CA ALA A 4 -14.68 3.76 -3.47
C ALA A 4 -15.20 3.37 -2.08
N SER A 5 -15.86 2.21 -1.98
CA SER A 5 -16.48 1.71 -0.75
C SER A 5 -16.08 0.27 -0.39
N SER A 6 -15.25 -0.37 -1.22
CA SER A 6 -14.74 -1.72 -0.97
C SER A 6 -13.21 -1.77 -0.95
N LEU A 7 -12.66 -2.55 -0.02
CA LEU A 7 -11.21 -2.78 0.13
C LEU A 7 -10.87 -4.27 0.11
N GLY A 8 -10.04 -4.66 -0.86
CA GLY A 8 -9.38 -5.94 -0.90
C GLY A 8 -8.02 -5.88 -0.21
N ILE A 9 -7.67 -6.92 0.54
CA ILE A 9 -6.35 -7.06 1.17
C ILE A 9 -5.80 -8.44 0.87
N VAL A 10 -4.62 -8.49 0.26
CA VAL A 10 -3.86 -9.72 0.04
C VAL A 10 -2.69 -9.72 1.03
N GLY A 11 -2.76 -10.62 2.00
CA GLY A 11 -1.91 -10.70 3.19
C GLY A 11 -2.60 -10.15 4.43
N ALA A 12 -2.73 -10.97 5.48
CA ALA A 12 -3.33 -10.64 6.76
C ALA A 12 -2.26 -10.41 7.86
N GLY A 13 -1.09 -9.89 7.47
CA GLY A 13 0.00 -9.52 8.36
C GLY A 13 -0.23 -8.20 9.10
N VAL A 14 0.79 -7.71 9.82
CA VAL A 14 0.69 -6.47 10.62
C VAL A 14 0.28 -5.25 9.78
N GLN A 15 0.81 -5.12 8.56
CA GLN A 15 0.48 -3.99 7.68
C GLN A 15 -0.99 -3.97 7.25
N ALA A 16 -1.66 -5.12 7.15
CA ALA A 16 -3.06 -5.20 6.76
C ALA A 16 -3.97 -4.34 7.65
N TYR A 17 -3.71 -4.35 8.96
CA TYR A 17 -4.48 -3.60 9.96
C TYR A 17 -4.35 -2.10 9.70
N THR A 18 -3.11 -1.61 9.56
CA THR A 18 -2.85 -0.19 9.30
C THR A 18 -3.33 0.25 7.92
N GLN A 19 -3.34 -0.64 6.93
CA GLN A 19 -3.87 -0.35 5.59
C GLN A 19 -5.37 -0.11 5.64
N LEU A 20 -6.14 -1.01 6.27
CA LEU A 20 -7.59 -0.81 6.44
C LEU A 20 -7.87 0.47 7.23
N GLU A 21 -7.19 0.68 8.35
CA GLU A 21 -7.37 1.89 9.16
C GLU A 21 -7.10 3.16 8.35
N ALA A 22 -5.94 3.27 7.70
CA ALA A 22 -5.57 4.47 6.94
C ALA A 22 -6.49 4.74 5.75
N ILE A 23 -6.88 3.68 5.01
CA ILE A 23 -7.75 3.83 3.83
C ILE A 23 -9.17 4.23 4.27
N SER A 24 -9.68 3.67 5.37
CA SER A 24 -11.00 4.00 5.91
C SER A 24 -11.12 5.44 6.44
N GLU A 25 -10.00 6.13 6.72
CA GLU A 25 -10.00 7.55 7.09
C GLU A 25 -10.17 8.48 5.87
N VAL A 26 -9.89 7.99 4.66
CA VAL A 26 -9.94 8.79 3.42
C VAL A 26 -11.00 8.31 2.43
N ARG A 27 -11.60 7.14 2.66
CA ARG A 27 -12.69 6.57 1.87
C ARG A 27 -13.73 5.95 2.78
N ASP A 28 -14.99 6.03 2.37
CA ASP A 28 -16.13 5.45 3.08
C ASP A 28 -16.18 3.93 2.84
N ILE A 29 -15.19 3.20 3.33
CA ILE A 29 -15.09 1.74 3.19
C ILE A 29 -16.17 1.06 4.03
N GLU A 30 -16.97 0.21 3.38
CA GLU A 30 -18.04 -0.58 3.98
C GLU A 30 -17.72 -2.08 3.93
N GLU A 31 -17.23 -2.56 2.79
CA GLU A 31 -16.93 -3.97 2.52
C GLU A 31 -15.42 -4.23 2.50
N VAL A 32 -14.98 -5.31 3.15
CA VAL A 32 -13.57 -5.72 3.18
C VAL A 32 -13.43 -7.20 2.83
N VAL A 33 -12.59 -7.50 1.84
CA VAL A 33 -12.26 -8.88 1.45
C VAL A 33 -10.79 -9.13 1.77
N VAL A 34 -10.51 -10.06 2.68
CA VAL A 34 -9.15 -10.43 3.07
C VAL A 34 -8.79 -11.82 2.54
N SER A 35 -7.57 -11.96 2.00
CA SER A 35 -7.01 -13.21 1.51
C SER A 35 -5.61 -13.43 2.08
N ASP A 36 -5.37 -14.58 2.71
CA ASP A 36 -4.05 -15.03 3.17
C ASP A 36 -4.00 -16.57 3.11
N LEU A 37 -2.81 -17.15 3.08
CA LEU A 37 -2.63 -18.62 3.15
C LEU A 37 -2.76 -19.16 4.59
N ASP A 38 -2.70 -18.29 5.59
CA ASP A 38 -2.81 -18.60 7.01
C ASP A 38 -4.21 -18.26 7.55
N ASP A 39 -5.09 -19.27 7.59
CA ASP A 39 -6.47 -19.16 8.08
C ASP A 39 -6.57 -18.51 9.47
N ALA A 40 -5.56 -18.69 10.33
CA ALA A 40 -5.58 -18.12 11.67
C ALA A 40 -5.38 -16.59 11.63
N ARG A 41 -4.59 -16.08 10.68
CA ARG A 41 -4.42 -14.64 10.47
C ARG A 41 -5.67 -14.02 9.87
N VAL A 42 -6.30 -14.70 8.92
CA VAL A 42 -7.59 -14.29 8.34
C VAL A 42 -8.63 -14.16 9.45
N ALA A 43 -8.78 -15.21 10.27
CA ALA A 43 -9.74 -15.18 11.39
C ALA A 43 -9.46 -14.06 12.40
N ALA A 44 -8.18 -13.83 12.75
CA ALA A 44 -7.80 -12.74 13.66
C ALA A 44 -8.06 -11.36 13.06
N PHE A 45 -7.86 -11.19 11.74
CA PHE A 45 -8.15 -9.94 11.05
C PHE A 45 -9.65 -9.66 11.02
N ILE A 46 -10.47 -10.68 10.73
CA ILE A 46 -11.94 -10.55 10.75
C ILE A 46 -12.42 -10.17 12.15
N ASP A 47 -12.01 -10.90 13.20
CA ASP A 47 -12.37 -10.62 14.60
C ASP A 47 -12.01 -9.18 15.03
N ALA A 48 -10.91 -8.63 14.52
CA ALA A 48 -10.48 -7.27 14.84
C ALA A 48 -11.37 -6.17 14.23
N PHE A 49 -12.10 -6.45 13.16
CA PHE A 49 -12.76 -5.43 12.34
C PHE A 49 -14.24 -5.69 12.01
N GLU A 50 -14.78 -6.90 12.29
CA GLU A 50 -16.17 -7.28 11.98
C GLU A 50 -17.24 -6.42 12.68
N ASP A 51 -16.90 -5.79 13.80
CA ASP A 51 -17.79 -4.84 14.51
C ASP A 51 -17.93 -3.49 13.79
N ARG A 52 -17.04 -3.18 12.82
CA ARG A 52 -16.94 -1.87 12.15
C ARG A 52 -17.19 -1.94 10.65
N PHE A 53 -16.89 -3.06 10.02
CA PHE A 53 -16.95 -3.26 8.56
C PHE A 53 -17.58 -4.62 8.24
N ASP A 54 -18.13 -4.79 7.03
CA ASP A 54 -18.50 -6.12 6.52
C ASP A 54 -17.24 -6.83 6.01
N VAL A 55 -16.54 -7.51 6.94
CA VAL A 55 -15.29 -8.20 6.64
C VAL A 55 -15.53 -9.67 6.38
N ARG A 56 -14.99 -10.18 5.28
CA ARG A 56 -15.03 -11.61 4.97
C ARG A 56 -13.72 -12.11 4.38
N GLU A 57 -13.51 -13.40 4.51
CA GLU A 57 -12.50 -14.12 3.75
C GLU A 57 -12.90 -14.17 2.26
N GLY A 58 -11.90 -14.11 1.37
CA GLY A 58 -12.08 -14.31 -0.06
C GLY A 58 -10.80 -14.75 -0.76
N SER A 59 -10.94 -15.11 -2.02
CA SER A 59 -9.82 -15.34 -2.93
C SER A 59 -9.10 -14.04 -3.29
N ILE A 60 -7.87 -14.16 -3.83
CA ILE A 60 -7.11 -13.02 -4.37
C ILE A 60 -7.94 -12.26 -5.42
N SER A 61 -8.62 -12.98 -6.32
CA SER A 61 -9.49 -12.39 -7.34
C SER A 61 -10.65 -11.59 -6.72
N GLU A 62 -11.32 -12.14 -5.68
CA GLU A 62 -12.39 -11.39 -5.00
C GLU A 62 -11.88 -10.14 -4.30
N ALA A 63 -10.68 -10.18 -3.70
CA ALA A 63 -10.04 -9.00 -3.13
C ALA A 63 -9.64 -7.98 -4.22
N GLY A 64 -9.05 -8.44 -5.32
CA GLY A 64 -8.59 -7.56 -6.40
C GLY A 64 -9.72 -6.90 -7.19
N HIS A 65 -10.94 -7.43 -7.12
CA HIS A 65 -12.13 -6.80 -7.70
C HIS A 65 -12.76 -5.73 -6.81
N CYS A 66 -12.23 -5.48 -5.61
CA CYS A 66 -12.60 -4.30 -4.83
C CYS A 66 -12.12 -2.99 -5.50
N ASP A 67 -12.71 -1.87 -5.08
CA ASP A 67 -12.33 -0.55 -5.59
C ASP A 67 -10.88 -0.18 -5.27
N VAL A 68 -10.42 -0.63 -4.11
CA VAL A 68 -9.03 -0.51 -3.64
C VAL A 68 -8.52 -1.91 -3.30
N LEU A 69 -7.28 -2.21 -3.67
CA LEU A 69 -6.55 -3.41 -3.31
C LEU A 69 -5.26 -3.01 -2.60
N SER A 70 -4.97 -3.57 -1.43
CA SER A 70 -3.65 -3.48 -0.81
C SER A 70 -2.98 -4.85 -0.80
N THR A 71 -1.80 -4.95 -1.41
CA THR A 71 -0.96 -6.16 -1.34
C THR A 71 0.14 -5.92 -0.30
N VAL A 72 0.26 -6.83 0.67
CA VAL A 72 1.16 -6.70 1.84
C VAL A 72 1.88 -8.04 2.12
N THR A 73 2.25 -8.76 1.06
CA THR A 73 2.92 -10.07 1.15
C THR A 73 4.37 -9.99 0.67
N PRO A 74 5.31 -10.71 1.32
CA PRO A 74 6.72 -10.68 0.95
C PRO A 74 7.09 -11.70 -0.14
N VAL A 75 6.22 -11.90 -1.13
CA VAL A 75 6.43 -12.91 -2.19
C VAL A 75 7.47 -12.47 -3.22
N ARG A 76 7.96 -13.42 -4.01
CA ARG A 76 8.96 -13.22 -5.08
C ARG A 76 8.43 -13.53 -6.48
N ASP A 77 7.31 -14.23 -6.54
CA ASP A 77 6.59 -14.55 -7.76
C ASP A 77 5.22 -13.85 -7.64
N PRO A 78 4.73 -13.17 -8.69
CA PRO A 78 3.51 -12.40 -8.61
C PRO A 78 2.31 -13.33 -8.38
N ILE A 79 1.42 -12.90 -7.50
CA ILE A 79 0.21 -13.62 -7.08
C ILE A 79 -1.07 -12.92 -7.50
N VAL A 80 -1.00 -11.65 -7.92
CA VAL A 80 -2.12 -10.88 -8.48
C VAL A 80 -1.93 -10.73 -9.98
N GLY A 81 -2.78 -11.41 -10.77
CA GLY A 81 -2.76 -11.35 -12.24
C GLY A 81 -3.86 -10.46 -12.83
N PRO A 82 -3.83 -10.21 -14.15
CA PRO A 82 -4.81 -9.33 -14.82
C PRO A 82 -6.27 -9.75 -14.65
N ASP A 83 -6.53 -11.06 -14.53
CA ASP A 83 -7.89 -11.60 -14.30
C ASP A 83 -8.35 -11.49 -12.83
N ASP A 84 -7.46 -11.06 -11.92
CA ASP A 84 -7.75 -10.91 -10.50
C ASP A 84 -8.20 -9.48 -10.13
N VAL A 85 -8.04 -8.50 -11.03
CA VAL A 85 -8.28 -7.08 -10.73
C VAL A 85 -9.43 -6.49 -11.54
N GLY A 86 -10.19 -5.59 -10.90
CA GLY A 86 -11.23 -4.82 -11.58
C GLY A 86 -10.65 -3.76 -12.54
N GLU A 87 -11.42 -3.39 -13.57
CA GLU A 87 -11.01 -2.45 -14.63
C GLU A 87 -10.52 -1.09 -14.11
N HIS A 88 -11.03 -0.65 -12.95
CA HIS A 88 -10.71 0.64 -12.34
C HIS A 88 -10.12 0.53 -10.93
N THR A 89 -9.66 -0.65 -10.52
CA THR A 89 -9.09 -0.86 -9.18
C THR A 89 -7.87 0.03 -8.95
N HIS A 90 -7.76 0.58 -7.75
CA HIS A 90 -6.53 1.22 -7.28
C HIS A 90 -5.75 0.24 -6.40
N ILE A 91 -4.50 -0.03 -6.76
CA ILE A 91 -3.66 -1.00 -6.07
C ILE A 91 -2.57 -0.26 -5.29
N ASN A 92 -2.44 -0.56 -3.99
CA ASN A 92 -1.30 -0.21 -3.16
C ASN A 92 -0.36 -1.43 -3.09
N GLY A 93 0.77 -1.37 -3.80
CA GLY A 93 1.84 -2.35 -3.71
C GLY A 93 2.74 -2.02 -2.54
N MET A 94 2.57 -2.73 -1.41
CA MET A 94 3.26 -2.41 -0.15
C MET A 94 4.22 -3.51 0.33
N GLY A 95 4.13 -4.73 -0.20
CA GLY A 95 4.89 -5.88 0.30
C GLY A 95 6.29 -6.03 -0.28
N ALA A 96 6.57 -5.42 -1.43
CA ALA A 96 7.89 -5.43 -2.06
C ALA A 96 8.84 -4.42 -1.39
N ASP A 97 9.78 -4.94 -0.61
CA ASP A 97 10.75 -4.16 0.17
C ASP A 97 12.22 -4.58 -0.07
N ALA A 98 12.46 -5.46 -1.04
CA ALA A 98 13.77 -6.02 -1.32
C ALA A 98 13.88 -6.54 -2.77
N GLU A 99 15.10 -6.52 -3.31
CA GLU A 99 15.40 -7.02 -4.66
C GLU A 99 14.83 -8.43 -4.90
N GLY A 100 14.11 -8.56 -6.02
CA GLY A 100 13.48 -9.79 -6.45
C GLY A 100 12.11 -10.07 -5.82
N LYS A 101 11.58 -9.21 -4.96
CA LYS A 101 10.20 -9.29 -4.47
C LYS A 101 9.28 -8.45 -5.35
N HIS A 102 8.10 -8.98 -5.67
CA HIS A 102 6.98 -8.27 -6.30
C HIS A 102 5.76 -9.19 -6.20
N GLU A 103 4.58 -8.59 -6.10
CA GLU A 103 3.30 -9.26 -5.85
C GLU A 103 2.36 -9.22 -7.06
N ILE A 104 2.56 -8.22 -7.95
CA ILE A 104 1.68 -7.84 -9.05
C ILE A 104 2.33 -8.26 -10.37
N ALA A 105 1.55 -8.89 -11.25
CA ALA A 105 2.03 -9.30 -12.56
C ALA A 105 2.43 -8.09 -13.44
N ASP A 106 3.51 -8.26 -14.21
CA ASP A 106 4.05 -7.23 -15.11
C ASP A 106 2.98 -6.62 -16.03
N GLU A 107 2.05 -7.43 -16.54
CA GLU A 107 0.99 -6.96 -17.43
C GLU A 107 0.06 -5.94 -16.77
N ILE A 108 -0.16 -6.01 -15.44
CA ILE A 108 -0.91 -4.98 -14.73
C ILE A 108 -0.09 -3.69 -14.70
N LEU A 109 1.18 -3.78 -14.33
CA LEU A 109 2.07 -2.63 -14.19
C LEU A 109 2.23 -1.87 -15.51
N GLN A 110 2.38 -2.58 -16.64
CA GLN A 110 2.48 -2.01 -17.98
C GLN A 110 1.23 -1.27 -18.47
N ASN A 111 0.05 -1.60 -17.93
CA ASN A 111 -1.22 -1.03 -18.37
C ASN A 111 -1.85 -0.10 -17.31
N ALA A 112 -1.19 0.09 -16.18
CA ALA A 112 -1.66 0.96 -15.10
C ALA A 112 -1.06 2.36 -15.21
N LYS A 113 -1.76 3.34 -14.64
CA LYS A 113 -1.08 4.57 -14.22
C LYS A 113 -0.24 4.24 -12.97
N LEU A 114 1.07 4.14 -13.17
CA LEU A 114 2.05 3.71 -12.17
C LEU A 114 2.66 4.92 -11.45
N VAL A 115 2.32 5.07 -10.18
CA VAL A 115 2.87 6.09 -9.28
C VAL A 115 3.82 5.41 -8.29
N ILE A 116 4.95 6.02 -8.02
CA ILE A 116 5.97 5.47 -7.12
C ILE A 116 6.24 6.41 -5.93
N ASP A 117 6.87 5.94 -4.86
CA ASP A 117 7.26 6.82 -3.76
C ASP A 117 8.63 7.48 -3.95
N ASP A 118 9.67 6.71 -4.28
CA ASP A 118 11.02 7.19 -4.62
C ASP A 118 11.60 6.38 -5.78
N TYR A 119 12.09 7.08 -6.80
CA TYR A 119 12.64 6.44 -7.99
C TYR A 119 13.76 5.43 -7.70
N ALA A 120 14.72 5.78 -6.85
CA ALA A 120 15.88 4.93 -6.60
C ALA A 120 15.52 3.69 -5.77
N GLN A 121 14.56 3.82 -4.84
CA GLN A 121 14.11 2.71 -4.02
C GLN A 121 13.15 1.78 -4.78
N CYS A 122 12.16 2.31 -5.50
CA CYS A 122 11.22 1.51 -6.27
C CYS A 122 11.91 0.68 -7.35
N THR A 123 12.80 1.30 -8.13
CA THR A 123 13.55 0.57 -9.19
C THR A 123 14.55 -0.45 -8.64
N HIS A 124 14.93 -0.36 -7.36
CA HIS A 124 15.85 -1.31 -6.72
C HIS A 124 15.13 -2.43 -5.94
N SER A 125 14.05 -2.12 -5.25
CA SER A 125 13.45 -3.01 -4.25
C SER A 125 11.92 -2.92 -4.11
N GLY A 126 11.26 -1.92 -4.72
CA GLY A 126 9.81 -1.79 -4.71
C GLY A 126 9.13 -2.72 -5.70
N GLU A 127 7.82 -2.62 -5.83
CA GLU A 127 6.99 -3.47 -6.69
C GLU A 127 7.52 -3.55 -8.14
N ILE A 128 8.08 -2.47 -8.66
CA ILE A 128 8.56 -2.40 -10.04
C ILE A 128 9.96 -2.99 -10.26
N ASN A 129 10.72 -3.32 -9.20
CA ASN A 129 12.16 -3.63 -9.31
C ASN A 129 12.46 -4.78 -10.29
N VAL A 130 11.62 -5.83 -10.28
CA VAL A 130 11.84 -7.01 -11.12
C VAL A 130 11.60 -6.69 -12.59
N PRO A 131 10.41 -6.24 -13.02
CA PRO A 131 10.20 -5.89 -14.43
C PRO A 131 11.11 -4.76 -14.91
N TRP A 132 11.48 -3.81 -14.04
CA TRP A 132 12.47 -2.78 -14.35
C TRP A 132 13.85 -3.38 -14.67
N SER A 133 14.37 -4.25 -13.79
CA SER A 133 15.67 -4.90 -13.98
C SER A 133 15.73 -5.79 -15.23
N GLN A 134 14.58 -6.29 -15.67
CA GLN A 134 14.42 -7.11 -16.87
C GLN A 134 14.20 -6.30 -18.15
N GLY A 135 14.03 -4.97 -18.06
CA GLY A 135 13.73 -4.09 -19.19
C GLY A 135 12.32 -4.27 -19.75
N ILE A 136 11.40 -4.76 -18.92
CA ILE A 136 9.96 -4.87 -19.23
C ILE A 136 9.27 -3.53 -18.96
N LEU A 137 9.72 -2.82 -17.92
CA LEU A 137 9.37 -1.43 -17.64
C LEU A 137 10.59 -0.53 -17.88
N ASP A 138 10.32 0.71 -18.29
CA ASP A 138 11.28 1.79 -18.38
C ASP A 138 10.70 3.13 -17.88
N ASP A 139 11.48 4.22 -18.03
CA ASP A 139 11.12 5.55 -17.54
C ASP A 139 9.76 6.03 -18.10
N ASP A 140 9.36 5.61 -19.30
CA ASP A 140 8.11 6.04 -19.92
C ASP A 140 6.88 5.36 -19.29
N ASP A 141 7.07 4.24 -18.59
CA ASP A 141 6.00 3.54 -17.86
C ASP A 141 5.70 4.17 -16.48
N ILE A 142 6.68 4.88 -15.89
CA ILE A 142 6.50 5.56 -14.60
C ILE A 142 5.76 6.89 -14.81
N TYR A 143 4.52 6.97 -14.33
CA TYR A 143 3.73 8.20 -14.42
C TYR A 143 4.35 9.33 -13.61
N GLY A 144 4.83 9.04 -12.40
CA GLY A 144 5.51 10.02 -11.54
C GLY A 144 5.64 9.58 -10.08
N GLU A 145 6.31 10.40 -9.29
CA GLU A 145 6.41 10.23 -7.85
C GLU A 145 5.16 10.80 -7.16
N ILE A 146 4.73 10.19 -6.05
CA ILE A 146 3.54 10.61 -5.29
C ILE A 146 3.64 12.07 -4.83
N GLY A 147 4.85 12.56 -4.56
CA GLY A 147 5.11 13.95 -4.23
C GLY A 147 4.66 14.93 -5.31
N GLU A 148 4.87 14.60 -6.59
CA GLU A 148 4.47 15.43 -7.74
C GLU A 148 2.93 15.58 -7.82
N ILE A 149 2.19 14.53 -7.43
CA ILE A 149 0.73 14.57 -7.36
C ILE A 149 0.27 15.41 -6.17
N ILE A 150 0.89 15.24 -5.00
CA ILE A 150 0.54 15.97 -3.77
C ILE A 150 0.68 17.48 -3.96
N VAL A 151 1.75 17.93 -4.64
CA VAL A 151 1.98 19.36 -4.88
C VAL A 151 1.22 19.92 -6.09
N GLY A 152 0.52 19.05 -6.84
CA GLY A 152 -0.31 19.44 -7.99
C GLY A 152 0.44 19.60 -9.31
N ASP A 153 1.69 19.15 -9.39
CA ASP A 153 2.50 19.18 -10.63
C ASP A 153 2.02 18.10 -11.62
N LYS A 154 1.54 16.96 -11.11
CA LYS A 154 0.88 15.91 -11.89
C LYS A 154 -0.54 15.66 -11.40
N ALA A 155 -1.41 15.24 -12.31
CA ALA A 155 -2.78 14.89 -11.95
C ALA A 155 -2.80 13.51 -11.29
N GLY A 156 -3.69 13.31 -10.31
CA GLY A 156 -3.99 11.98 -9.80
C GLY A 156 -4.80 11.15 -10.81
N ARG A 157 -5.71 10.33 -10.29
CA ARG A 157 -6.67 9.58 -11.12
C ARG A 157 -7.63 10.52 -11.87
N THR A 158 -7.91 10.16 -13.11
CA THR A 158 -8.86 10.76 -14.04
C THR A 158 -9.88 9.71 -14.49
N THR A 159 -10.93 10.12 -15.21
CA THR A 159 -11.97 9.22 -15.72
C THR A 159 -11.50 8.33 -16.88
N GLU A 160 -10.36 8.66 -17.50
CA GLU A 160 -9.79 7.88 -18.60
C GLU A 160 -8.84 6.78 -18.08
N ASP A 161 -8.45 6.83 -16.80
CA ASP A 161 -7.56 5.84 -16.21
C ASP A 161 -8.31 4.56 -15.84
N GLY A 162 -7.76 3.42 -16.28
CA GLY A 162 -8.14 2.09 -15.81
C GLY A 162 -7.57 1.81 -14.43
N VAL A 163 -6.73 0.79 -14.33
CA VAL A 163 -6.00 0.46 -13.10
C VAL A 163 -4.99 1.55 -12.77
N THR A 164 -4.81 1.84 -11.49
CA THR A 164 -3.72 2.69 -10.98
C THR A 164 -2.95 1.90 -9.95
N VAL A 165 -1.63 1.98 -9.96
CA VAL A 165 -0.77 1.32 -8.97
C VAL A 165 0.03 2.38 -8.24
N PHE A 166 0.10 2.27 -6.92
CA PHE A 166 1.06 2.98 -6.08
C PHE A 166 2.08 1.97 -5.56
N ASP A 167 3.35 2.11 -5.98
CA ASP A 167 4.48 1.33 -5.46
C ASP A 167 5.10 2.08 -4.27
N SER A 168 5.10 1.44 -3.10
CA SER A 168 5.60 2.01 -1.85
C SER A 168 6.75 1.16 -1.28
N THR A 169 7.88 1.80 -1.04
CA THR A 169 9.06 1.21 -0.40
C THR A 169 9.30 1.73 1.02
N GLY A 170 8.74 2.90 1.36
CA GLY A 170 8.84 3.51 2.68
C GLY A 170 10.04 4.45 2.79
N LEU A 171 9.75 5.73 3.08
CA LEU A 171 10.75 6.79 3.04
C LEU A 171 11.07 7.30 4.45
N ALA A 172 12.37 7.48 4.74
CA ALA A 172 12.81 8.00 6.03
C ALA A 172 12.21 9.38 6.40
N ILE A 173 11.80 10.16 5.40
CA ILE A 173 11.09 11.43 5.62
C ILE A 173 9.72 11.23 6.27
N GLN A 174 9.03 10.11 5.98
CA GLN A 174 7.75 9.75 6.58
C GLN A 174 7.95 9.40 8.05
N ASP A 175 8.99 8.63 8.38
CA ASP A 175 9.35 8.28 9.77
C ASP A 175 9.66 9.53 10.60
N VAL A 176 10.49 10.43 10.07
CA VAL A 176 10.86 11.67 10.77
C VAL A 176 9.65 12.58 10.96
N ALA A 177 8.77 12.69 9.96
CA ALA A 177 7.55 13.48 10.08
C ALA A 177 6.61 12.91 11.15
N ALA A 178 6.38 11.60 11.17
CA ALA A 178 5.56 10.93 12.17
C ALA A 178 6.17 11.06 13.59
N ALA A 179 7.48 10.83 13.71
CA ALA A 179 8.19 10.97 14.98
C ALA A 179 8.13 12.40 15.53
N HIS A 180 8.18 13.41 14.65
CA HIS A 180 8.05 14.80 15.05
C HIS A 180 6.68 15.08 15.68
N VAL A 181 5.60 14.62 15.06
CA VAL A 181 4.23 14.75 15.60
C VAL A 181 4.12 14.06 16.96
N VAL A 182 4.59 12.81 17.08
CA VAL A 182 4.59 12.07 18.35
C VAL A 182 5.37 12.82 19.44
N TYR A 183 6.54 13.37 19.10
CA TYR A 183 7.37 14.14 20.02
C TYR A 183 6.67 15.40 20.51
N GLU A 184 6.07 16.19 19.61
CA GLU A 184 5.34 17.41 19.99
C GLU A 184 4.15 17.11 20.92
N HIS A 185 3.41 16.05 20.64
CA HIS A 185 2.32 15.60 21.52
C HIS A 185 2.82 15.13 22.89
N ALA A 186 3.91 14.37 22.92
CA ALA A 186 4.49 13.90 24.18
C ALA A 186 4.96 15.06 25.07
N GLU A 187 5.63 16.06 24.49
CA GLU A 187 6.04 17.27 25.20
C GLU A 187 4.83 18.07 25.71
N ALA A 188 3.80 18.26 24.88
CA ALA A 188 2.61 19.03 25.25
C ALA A 188 1.79 18.39 26.37
N GLU A 189 1.76 17.07 26.45
CA GLU A 189 1.01 16.31 27.45
C GLU A 189 1.85 15.90 28.67
N GLY A 190 3.15 16.20 28.67
CA GLY A 190 4.07 15.78 29.72
C GLY A 190 4.27 14.25 29.77
N ASN A 191 4.13 13.58 28.63
CA ASN A 191 4.38 12.16 28.48
C ASN A 191 5.87 11.91 28.22
N GLY A 192 6.44 10.87 28.83
CA GLY A 192 7.83 10.46 28.63
C GLY A 192 8.68 10.52 29.89
N THR A 193 9.95 10.16 29.78
CA THR A 193 10.91 10.19 30.89
C THR A 193 12.20 10.83 30.41
N SER A 194 12.56 11.97 30.99
CA SER A 194 13.83 12.62 30.70
C SER A 194 14.99 11.79 31.27
N PHE A 195 16.05 11.63 30.50
CA PHE A 195 17.29 11.03 30.97
C PHE A 195 18.49 11.78 30.41
N ASP A 196 19.55 11.88 31.21
CA ASP A 196 20.77 12.56 30.83
C ASP A 196 21.68 11.63 30.02
N LEU A 197 22.00 12.05 28.80
CA LEU A 197 22.89 11.32 27.90
C LEU A 197 24.38 11.55 28.20
N LEU A 198 24.72 12.64 28.91
CA LEU A 198 26.09 13.08 29.14
C LEU A 198 26.58 12.85 30.57
N GLY A 199 25.68 12.49 31.50
CA GLY A 199 26.02 12.27 32.91
C GLY A 199 26.53 13.54 33.62
N LEU A 200 26.01 14.69 33.21
CA LEU A 200 26.31 16.03 33.75
C LEU A 200 25.35 16.45 34.87
N ALA A 201 24.40 15.60 35.26
CA ALA A 201 23.55 15.78 36.44
C ALA A 201 24.28 15.55 37.77
#